data_AF-A0A2N2M179-F1
#
_entry.id   AF-A0A2N2M179-F1
#
_cell.length_a   1.000
_cell.length_b   1.000
_cell.length_c   1.000
_cell.angle_alpha   90.00
_cell.angle_beta   90.00
_cell.angle_gamma   90.00
#
_symmetry.space_group_name_H-M   'P 1'
#
loop_
_entity.id
_entity.type
_entity.pdbx_description
1 polymer ?
#
loop_
_entity_poly.entity_id
_entity_poly.type
_entity_poly.pdbx_seq_one_letter_code
_entity_poly.pdbx_strand_id
1 'polypeptide(L)'
;CKLEDLTSADAIIFGTPTRFGNMCGQMRQFLDSTGGLWSKGALVGKVGSVFTSSATQHGGQESTILSFHFTLLHHGMIIVGLPYTFAGQMRIDEMTGGSPYGSSTIAGGDGKRMPSKNELDAARFQGKHVAEITTKLVR
;
A
#
# COMPACT_ATOMS: atom_id res chain seq x y z
N CYS A 1 -8.87 9.41 -9.21
CA CYS A 1 -7.60 10.10 -8.93
C CYS A 1 -7.15 10.79 -10.21
N LYS A 2 -7.11 12.12 -10.20
CA LYS A 2 -6.38 12.95 -11.17
C LYS A 2 -4.93 13.10 -10.71
N LEU A 3 -4.03 13.57 -11.58
CA LEU A 3 -2.63 13.81 -11.20
C LEU A 3 -2.48 14.91 -10.13
N GLU A 4 -3.35 15.93 -10.17
CA GLU A 4 -3.39 17.03 -9.21
C GLU A 4 -3.72 16.56 -7.78
N ASP A 5 -4.49 15.47 -7.65
CA ASP A 5 -4.81 14.86 -6.36
C ASP A 5 -3.53 14.36 -5.67
N LEU A 6 -2.53 13.91 -6.44
CA LEU A 6 -1.25 13.44 -5.89
C LEU A 6 -0.42 14.59 -5.32
N THR A 7 -0.46 15.76 -5.97
CA THR A 7 0.32 16.92 -5.53
C THR A 7 -0.31 17.64 -4.34
N SER A 8 -1.64 17.63 -4.26
CA SER A 8 -2.41 18.27 -3.17
C SER A 8 -2.44 17.44 -1.89
N ALA A 9 -2.26 16.12 -1.96
CA ALA A 9 -2.21 15.25 -0.79
C ALA A 9 -0.87 15.36 -0.04
N ASP A 10 -0.90 15.32 1.28
CA ASP A 10 0.30 15.22 2.12
C ASP A 10 0.83 13.78 2.23
N ALA A 11 -0.08 12.82 2.12
CA ALA A 11 0.20 11.40 2.10
C ALA A 11 -0.70 10.67 1.10
N ILE A 12 -0.17 9.62 0.49
CA ILE A 12 -0.90 8.82 -0.49
C ILE A 12 -0.76 7.34 -0.11
N ILE A 13 -1.91 6.68 0.05
CA ILE A 13 -1.99 5.23 0.28
C ILE A 13 -2.51 4.58 -0.99
N PHE A 14 -1.67 3.76 -1.64
CA PHE A 14 -1.99 3.09 -2.89
C PHE A 14 -2.54 1.69 -2.64
N GLY A 15 -3.65 1.36 -3.32
CA GLY A 15 -4.23 0.03 -3.32
C GLY A 15 -4.13 -0.59 -4.70
N THR A 16 -3.63 -1.82 -4.81
CA THR A 16 -3.65 -2.59 -6.06
C THR A 16 -3.88 -4.07 -5.79
N PRO A 17 -4.72 -4.77 -6.55
CA PRO A 17 -4.69 -6.23 -6.53
C PRO A 17 -3.37 -6.72 -7.13
N THR A 18 -2.86 -7.84 -6.63
CA THR A 18 -1.64 -8.46 -7.17
C THR A 18 -1.87 -8.96 -8.59
N ARG A 19 -0.85 -8.82 -9.44
CA ARG A 19 -0.68 -9.51 -10.71
C ARG A 19 0.70 -10.15 -10.71
N PHE A 20 0.75 -11.43 -10.36
CA PHE A 20 1.97 -12.23 -10.28
C PHE A 20 3.07 -11.57 -9.44
N GLY A 21 2.72 -11.03 -8.27
CA GLY A 21 3.69 -10.37 -7.37
C GLY A 21 4.01 -8.92 -7.75
N ASN A 22 3.26 -8.31 -8.66
CA ASN A 22 3.38 -6.89 -9.04
C ASN A 22 2.02 -6.16 -8.93
N MET A 23 2.04 -4.84 -9.08
CA MET A 23 0.82 -4.04 -9.25
C MET A 23 0.07 -4.41 -10.53
N CYS A 24 -1.22 -4.10 -10.61
CA CYS A 24 -1.99 -4.30 -11.83
C CYS A 24 -1.56 -3.33 -12.95
N GLY A 25 -1.82 -3.70 -14.21
CA GLY A 25 -1.48 -2.87 -15.37
C GLY A 25 -2.12 -1.48 -15.34
N GLN A 26 -3.33 -1.37 -14.78
CA GLN A 26 -4.02 -0.09 -14.61
C GLN A 26 -3.28 0.85 -13.65
N MET A 27 -2.77 0.31 -12.52
CA MET A 27 -1.94 1.08 -11.60
C MET A 27 -0.61 1.46 -12.22
N ARG A 28 0.03 0.53 -12.94
CA ARG A 28 1.29 0.80 -13.66
C ARG A 28 1.13 1.92 -14.69
N GLN A 29 0.09 1.85 -15.52
CA GLN A 29 -0.22 2.88 -16.51
C GLN A 29 -0.47 4.25 -15.87
N PHE A 30 -1.19 4.28 -14.75
CA PHE A 30 -1.38 5.52 -13.98
C PHE A 30 -0.04 6.09 -13.49
N LEU A 31 0.82 5.27 -12.89
CA LEU A 31 2.12 5.71 -12.41
C LEU A 31 3.09 6.07 -13.56
N ASP A 32 2.99 5.44 -14.72
CA ASP A 32 3.78 5.82 -15.91
C ASP A 32 3.42 7.24 -16.41
N SER A 33 2.18 7.69 -16.21
CA SER A 33 1.77 9.06 -16.52
C SER A 33 2.35 10.13 -15.58
N THR A 34 3.03 9.74 -14.50
CA THR A 34 3.56 10.66 -13.48
C THR A 34 4.97 11.17 -13.78
N GLY A 35 5.54 10.91 -14.97
CA GLY A 35 6.89 11.36 -15.33
C GLY A 35 7.13 12.87 -15.20
N GLY A 36 6.10 13.68 -15.49
CA GLY A 36 6.18 15.14 -15.29
C GLY A 36 6.21 15.56 -13.80
N LEU A 37 5.58 14.79 -12.91
CA LEU A 37 5.64 15.02 -11.46
C LEU A 37 7.02 14.64 -10.91
N TRP A 38 7.54 13.50 -11.38
CA TRP A 38 8.89 13.03 -11.05
C TRP A 38 9.95 14.07 -11.42
N SER A 39 9.93 14.56 -12.66
CA SER A 39 10.91 15.55 -13.13
C SER A 39 10.87 16.87 -12.34
N LYS A 40 9.73 17.20 -11.72
CA LYS A 40 9.55 18.40 -10.90
C LYS A 40 9.81 18.16 -9.41
N GLY A 41 10.11 16.93 -9.01
CA GLY A 41 10.21 16.55 -7.60
C GLY A 41 8.90 16.75 -6.82
N ALA A 42 7.75 16.72 -7.49
CA ALA A 42 6.49 17.17 -6.90
C ALA A 42 5.96 16.27 -5.76
N LEU A 43 6.47 15.04 -5.65
CA LEU A 43 6.11 14.08 -4.61
C LEU A 43 7.22 13.86 -3.58
N VAL A 44 8.34 14.56 -3.70
CA VAL A 44 9.49 14.42 -2.80
C VAL A 44 9.08 14.81 -1.37
N GLY A 45 9.40 13.96 -0.40
CA GLY A 45 9.11 14.18 1.02
C GLY A 45 7.68 13.86 1.45
N LYS A 46 6.75 13.59 0.51
CA LYS A 46 5.39 13.12 0.84
C LYS A 46 5.42 11.69 1.37
N VAL A 47 4.47 11.35 2.23
CA VAL A 47 4.36 9.98 2.76
C VAL A 47 3.67 9.08 1.74
N GLY A 48 4.27 7.93 1.46
CA GLY A 48 3.75 6.88 0.59
C GLY A 48 3.51 5.59 1.36
N SER A 49 2.37 4.95 1.14
CA SER A 49 2.05 3.65 1.74
C SER A 49 1.27 2.78 0.74
N VAL A 50 1.28 1.46 0.93
CA VAL A 50 0.68 0.52 -0.02
C VAL A 50 -0.10 -0.57 0.71
N PHE A 51 -1.21 -0.99 0.13
CA PHE A 51 -1.93 -2.22 0.49
C PHE A 51 -2.26 -3.04 -0.77
N THR A 52 -2.45 -4.36 -0.61
CA THR A 52 -2.69 -5.26 -1.74
C THR A 52 -3.80 -6.30 -1.47
N SER A 53 -4.14 -7.06 -2.49
CA SER A 53 -4.96 -8.27 -2.37
C SER A 53 -4.44 -9.39 -3.26
N SER A 54 -4.43 -10.63 -2.77
CA SER A 54 -4.03 -11.84 -3.51
C SER A 54 -5.13 -12.89 -3.54
N ALA A 55 -5.05 -13.81 -4.50
CA ALA A 55 -5.96 -14.97 -4.53
C ALA A 55 -5.58 -16.05 -3.49
N THR A 56 -4.28 -16.22 -3.23
CA THR A 56 -3.72 -17.25 -2.34
C THR A 56 -2.82 -16.66 -1.26
N GLN A 57 -2.59 -17.41 -0.18
CA GLN A 57 -1.88 -16.96 1.04
C GLN A 57 -0.49 -16.36 0.76
N HIS A 58 0.26 -16.89 -0.20
CA HIS A 58 1.62 -16.43 -0.52
C HIS A 58 1.75 -15.93 -1.98
N GLY A 59 0.62 -15.74 -2.67
CA GLY A 59 0.56 -15.33 -4.07
C GLY A 59 0.79 -13.83 -4.29
N GLY A 60 1.82 -13.24 -3.66
CA GLY A 60 2.18 -11.84 -3.84
C GLY A 60 1.72 -10.89 -2.74
N GLN A 61 1.38 -11.40 -1.55
CA GLN A 61 1.01 -10.57 -0.39
C GLN A 61 2.12 -9.59 0.02
N GLU A 62 3.38 -10.02 -0.09
CA GLU A 62 4.56 -9.20 0.23
C GLU A 62 5.17 -8.58 -1.02
N SER A 63 5.42 -9.39 -2.05
CA SER A 63 6.18 -8.97 -3.23
C SER A 63 5.52 -7.85 -4.01
N THR A 64 4.18 -7.81 -4.09
CA THR A 64 3.47 -6.70 -4.73
C THR A 64 3.73 -5.37 -4.03
N ILE A 65 3.80 -5.36 -2.70
CA ILE A 65 4.08 -4.14 -1.95
C ILE A 65 5.57 -3.77 -2.10
N LEU A 66 6.47 -4.74 -1.94
CA LEU A 66 7.91 -4.54 -2.10
C LEU A 66 8.27 -3.96 -3.47
N SER A 67 7.69 -4.47 -4.57
CA SER A 67 7.97 -3.94 -5.90
C SER A 67 7.32 -2.58 -6.15
N PHE A 68 6.18 -2.28 -5.52
CA PHE A 68 5.56 -0.96 -5.57
C PHE A 68 6.48 0.10 -4.95
N HIS A 69 7.13 -0.23 -3.83
CA HIS A 69 8.04 0.68 -3.13
C HIS A 69 9.16 1.24 -4.02
N PHE A 70 9.60 0.53 -5.06
CA PHE A 70 10.55 1.06 -6.03
C PHE A 70 10.02 2.34 -6.70
N THR A 71 8.76 2.34 -7.12
CA THR A 71 8.16 3.53 -7.76
C THR A 71 8.04 4.69 -6.77
N LEU A 72 7.69 4.42 -5.50
CA LEU A 72 7.58 5.45 -4.46
C LEU A 72 8.94 6.09 -4.15
N LEU A 73 10.00 5.27 -4.06
CA LEU A 73 11.37 5.74 -3.83
C LEU A 73 11.89 6.59 -4.99
N HIS A 74 11.60 6.21 -6.24
CA HIS A 74 11.97 7.02 -7.42
C HIS A 74 11.28 8.39 -7.41
N HIS A 75 10.08 8.50 -6.84
CA HIS A 75 9.39 9.77 -6.61
C HIS A 75 9.87 10.53 -5.36
N GLY A 76 10.83 10.00 -4.62
CA GLY A 76 11.38 10.61 -3.40
C GLY A 76 10.41 10.60 -2.21
N MET A 77 9.45 9.67 -2.20
CA MET A 77 8.47 9.54 -1.11
C MET A 77 9.07 8.85 0.11
N ILE A 78 8.54 9.17 1.29
CA ILE A 78 8.85 8.51 2.56
C ILE A 78 7.92 7.31 2.72
N ILE A 79 8.47 6.09 2.76
CA ILE A 79 7.67 4.87 2.85
C ILE A 79 7.24 4.60 4.30
N VAL A 80 5.94 4.33 4.49
CA VAL A 80 5.37 3.87 5.76
C VAL A 80 4.61 2.56 5.54
N GLY A 81 4.99 1.52 6.30
CA GLY A 81 4.37 0.19 6.25
C GLY A 81 3.33 -0.05 7.37
N LEU A 82 3.16 -1.31 7.77
CA LEU A 82 2.32 -1.74 8.88
C LEU A 82 3.19 -2.30 10.01
N PRO A 83 3.48 -1.56 11.09
CA PRO A 83 4.36 -2.03 12.14
C PRO A 83 3.73 -3.17 12.96
N TYR A 84 4.57 -4.04 13.54
CA TYR A 84 4.14 -5.14 14.43
C TYR A 84 3.50 -4.69 15.76
N THR A 85 3.50 -3.39 16.05
CA THR A 85 2.65 -2.83 17.11
C THR A 85 1.17 -3.05 16.83
N PHE A 86 0.78 -3.28 15.56
CA PHE A 86 -0.44 -4.02 15.25
C PHE A 86 -0.23 -5.52 15.46
N ALA A 87 -0.58 -6.01 16.65
CA ALA A 87 -0.36 -7.40 17.06
C ALA A 87 -1.11 -8.43 16.19
N GLY A 88 -2.14 -8.02 15.43
CA GLY A 88 -2.88 -8.89 14.51
C GLY A 88 -2.04 -9.52 13.41
N GLN A 89 -0.83 -9.00 13.14
CA GLN A 89 0.15 -9.63 12.24
C GLN A 89 0.76 -10.93 12.77
N MET A 90 0.76 -11.14 14.09
CA MET A 90 1.40 -12.29 14.72
C MET A 90 0.42 -13.45 14.99
N ARG A 91 -0.79 -13.36 14.43
CA ARG A 91 -1.82 -14.39 14.59
C ARG A 91 -1.49 -15.62 13.76
N ILE A 92 -1.88 -16.78 14.29
CA ILE A 92 -1.67 -18.10 13.66
C ILE A 92 -2.95 -18.97 13.69
N ASP A 93 -4.06 -18.41 14.18
CA ASP A 93 -5.32 -19.10 14.40
C ASP A 93 -6.30 -18.98 13.23
N GLU A 94 -6.03 -18.10 12.26
CA GLU A 94 -6.82 -17.95 11.04
C GLU A 94 -5.94 -17.65 9.82
N MET A 95 -6.45 -17.98 8.63
CA MET A 95 -5.88 -17.46 7.38
C MET A 95 -6.16 -15.96 7.28
N THR A 96 -5.11 -15.15 7.39
CA THR A 96 -5.16 -13.68 7.33
C THR A 96 -4.09 -13.14 6.40
N GLY A 97 -4.42 -12.08 5.67
CA GLY A 97 -3.44 -11.20 5.03
C GLY A 97 -2.76 -10.26 6.03
N GLY A 98 -1.96 -9.35 5.49
CA GLY A 98 -1.07 -8.46 6.23
C GLY A 98 0.39 -8.89 6.14
N SER A 99 1.28 -7.91 6.13
CA SER A 99 2.73 -8.06 6.22
C SER A 99 3.32 -6.76 6.80
N PRO A 100 4.57 -6.73 7.27
CA PRO A 100 5.16 -5.49 7.79
C PRO A 100 5.27 -4.40 6.71
N TYR A 101 5.26 -4.79 5.43
CA TYR A 101 5.32 -3.87 4.30
C TYR A 101 4.02 -3.10 4.09
N GLY A 102 2.88 -3.66 4.53
CA GLY A 102 1.56 -3.05 4.40
C GLY A 102 0.43 -4.07 4.61
N SER A 103 -0.79 -3.56 4.85
CA SER A 103 -1.98 -4.39 4.97
C SER A 103 -2.30 -5.09 3.65
N SER A 104 -2.93 -6.27 3.75
CA SER A 104 -3.40 -6.99 2.57
C SER A 104 -4.57 -7.91 2.92
N THR A 105 -5.28 -8.38 1.89
CA THR A 105 -6.42 -9.29 2.03
C THR A 105 -6.36 -10.44 1.03
N ILE A 106 -6.85 -11.62 1.42
CA ILE A 106 -6.92 -12.81 0.56
C ILE A 106 -8.34 -12.93 -0.03
N ALA A 107 -8.46 -12.88 -1.36
CA ALA A 107 -9.75 -12.95 -2.06
C ALA A 107 -10.23 -14.39 -2.33
N GLY A 108 -9.35 -15.39 -2.20
CA GLY A 108 -9.64 -16.78 -2.58
C GLY A 108 -9.60 -16.99 -4.09
N GLY A 109 -9.54 -18.26 -4.53
CA GLY A 109 -9.40 -18.62 -5.94
C GLY A 109 -10.58 -18.20 -6.83
N ASP A 110 -11.78 -18.09 -6.25
CA ASP A 110 -13.00 -17.62 -6.93
C ASP A 110 -13.32 -16.14 -6.65
N GLY A 111 -12.47 -15.44 -5.88
CA GLY A 111 -12.61 -14.03 -5.54
C GLY A 111 -13.76 -13.71 -4.57
N LYS A 112 -14.39 -14.70 -3.93
CA LYS A 112 -15.56 -14.49 -3.06
C LYS A 112 -15.22 -14.25 -1.60
N ARG A 113 -13.99 -14.53 -1.15
CA ARG A 113 -13.58 -14.25 0.23
C ARG A 113 -13.47 -12.74 0.41
N MET A 114 -14.26 -12.22 1.34
CA MET A 114 -14.18 -10.83 1.76
C MET A 114 -13.10 -10.64 2.83
N PRO A 115 -12.56 -9.41 2.98
CA PRO A 115 -11.61 -9.12 4.05
C PRO A 115 -12.13 -9.54 5.42
N SER A 116 -11.32 -10.27 6.18
CA SER A 116 -11.62 -10.66 7.55
C SER A 116 -11.58 -9.44 8.48
N LYS A 117 -12.07 -9.60 9.70
CA LYS A 117 -11.98 -8.56 10.73
C LYS A 117 -10.52 -8.15 10.97
N ASN A 118 -9.59 -9.11 11.06
CA ASN A 118 -8.17 -8.83 11.29
C ASN A 118 -7.56 -8.03 10.13
N GLU A 119 -7.92 -8.35 8.88
CA GLU A 119 -7.45 -7.64 7.68
C GLU A 119 -7.99 -6.19 7.62
N LEU A 120 -9.26 -5.99 7.99
CA LEU A 120 -9.86 -4.65 8.10
C LEU A 120 -9.23 -3.82 9.24
N ASP A 121 -8.96 -4.45 10.38
CA ASP A 121 -8.32 -3.78 11.51
C ASP A 121 -6.86 -3.41 11.18
N ALA A 122 -6.14 -4.26 10.42
CA ALA A 122 -4.82 -3.93 9.87
C ALA A 122 -4.87 -2.70 8.94
N ALA A 123 -5.84 -2.63 8.03
CA ALA A 123 -6.00 -1.50 7.12
C ALA A 123 -6.32 -0.20 7.87
N ARG A 124 -7.19 -0.26 8.89
CA ARG A 124 -7.49 0.89 9.77
C ARG A 124 -6.25 1.34 10.53
N PHE A 125 -5.48 0.41 11.07
CA PHE A 125 -4.23 0.71 11.77
C PHE A 125 -3.24 1.39 10.83
N GLN A 126 -3.02 0.85 9.62
CA GLN A 126 -2.11 1.45 8.64
C GLN A 126 -2.53 2.87 8.27
N GLY A 127 -3.82 3.09 8.01
CA GLY A 127 -4.35 4.43 7.71
C GLY A 127 -4.08 5.43 8.83
N LYS A 128 -4.34 5.04 10.09
CA LYS A 128 -4.03 5.87 11.27
C LYS A 128 -2.53 6.14 11.38
N HIS A 129 -1.71 5.11 11.23
CA HIS A 129 -0.25 5.22 11.37
C HIS A 129 0.36 6.16 10.31
N VAL A 130 -0.10 6.04 9.05
CA VAL A 130 0.28 6.96 7.97
C VAL A 130 -0.11 8.39 8.31
N ALA A 131 -1.36 8.61 8.73
CA ALA A 131 -1.83 9.95 9.09
C ALA A 131 -1.02 10.58 10.24
N GLU A 132 -0.75 9.82 11.31
CA GLU A 132 0.03 10.29 12.45
C GLU A 132 1.48 10.64 12.10
N ILE A 133 2.13 9.88 11.21
CA ILE A 133 3.47 10.23 10.70
C ILE A 133 3.39 11.49 9.85
N THR A 134 2.40 11.56 8.96
CA THR A 134 2.20 12.69 8.05
C THR A 134 2.03 14.00 8.80
N THR A 135 1.20 14.02 9.86
CA THR A 135 1.00 15.20 10.71
C THR A 135 2.28 15.68 11.41
N LYS A 136 3.28 14.81 11.61
CA LYS A 136 4.58 15.22 12.18
C LYS A 136 5.53 15.82 11.14
N LEU A 137 5.29 15.53 9.85
CA LEU A 137 6.11 16.01 8.73
C LEU A 137 5.56 17.30 8.13
N VAL A 138 4.23 17.42 8.03
CA VAL A 138 3.54 18.62 7.58
C VAL A 138 3.42 19.59 8.76
N ARG A 139 4.09 20.73 8.67
CA ARG A 139 3.94 21.85 9.61
C ARG A 139 2.99 22.89 9.05
#